data_AF-A0A7S1UL06-F1
#
_entry.id   AF-A0A7S1UL06-F1
#
_cell.length_a   1.000
_cell.length_b   1.000
_cell.length_c   1.000
_cell.angle_alpha   90.00
_cell.angle_beta   90.00
_cell.angle_gamma   90.00
#
_symmetry.space_group_name_H-M   'P 1'
#
loop_
_entity.id
_entity.type
_entity.pdbx_description
1 polymer ?
#
loop_
_entity_poly.entity_id
_entity_poly.type
_entity_poly.pdbx_seq_one_letter_code
_entity_poly.pdbx_strand_id
1 'polypeptide(L)'
;MQAFTHASEPQPVPLKRQRPKYREDSSDDLSSTNNIMFDRRVVRGNTYAAQVITQAQQREIERLREEDERRRRAEATRRKRGQKRRPSTPPPVPGRVHMDIQTEEYVERLADRADELDAATQTDAGMDKPIPVLFVPKKSGVDKETQILDGDLFDFDFEVAPVLEVLVVKTLENSMMEIMEEAELEAIREQQAAFEMERNAELAEVQRLEAAVQRRADEKHRRIEQKKAKQAELVAMKEKVESRGIAQGYMADLQDRVFDTMGGMGLFFDPLVREVETSFLPWLLDETMGRVDKLHLAQDLAKSLLQESMGKAKKEARAFRKGIAEAEAAKAARIQEELEAKARAEEEERRRLEELAAAEAEAEEEG
;
A
#
# COMPACT_ATOMS: atom_id res chain seq x y z
N MET A 1 1.99 0.79 -19.67
CA MET A 1 1.59 -0.26 -20.64
C MET A 1 1.86 0.28 -22.04
N GLN A 2 3.00 -0.07 -22.65
CA GLN A 2 3.27 0.27 -24.05
C GLN A 2 2.84 -0.91 -24.91
N ALA A 3 1.88 -0.68 -25.82
CA ALA A 3 1.45 -1.65 -26.80
C ALA A 3 2.50 -1.75 -27.91
N PHE A 4 3.08 -2.93 -28.10
CA PHE A 4 3.98 -3.20 -29.22
C PHE A 4 3.15 -3.36 -30.49
N THR A 5 3.18 -2.37 -31.37
CA THR A 5 2.66 -2.46 -32.73
C THR A 5 3.79 -2.93 -33.65
N HIS A 6 3.65 -4.13 -34.22
CA HIS A 6 4.59 -4.67 -35.20
C HIS A 6 4.06 -4.36 -36.60
N ALA A 7 4.67 -3.40 -37.30
CA ALA A 7 4.41 -3.12 -38.71
C ALA A 7 5.71 -3.36 -39.50
N SER A 8 5.67 -4.28 -40.47
CA SER A 8 6.77 -4.47 -41.43
C SER A 8 6.33 -4.00 -42.81
N GLU A 9 7.10 -3.12 -43.43
CA GLU A 9 6.86 -2.69 -44.81
C GLU A 9 7.16 -3.83 -45.81
N PRO A 10 6.35 -3.99 -46.88
CA PRO A 10 6.56 -5.04 -47.86
C PRO A 10 7.82 -4.76 -48.71
N GLN A 11 8.84 -5.60 -48.53
CA GLN A 11 10.04 -5.62 -49.38
C GLN A 11 9.79 -6.49 -50.63
N PRO A 12 10.05 -6.00 -51.86
CA PRO A 12 9.92 -6.80 -53.06
C PRO A 12 11.02 -7.88 -53.15
N VAL A 13 10.63 -9.06 -53.62
CA VAL A 13 11.51 -10.23 -53.78
C VAL A 13 12.61 -9.93 -54.80
N PRO A 14 13.90 -10.16 -54.50
CA PRO A 14 14.96 -9.97 -55.48
C PRO A 14 14.82 -10.99 -56.62
N LEU A 15 14.54 -10.50 -57.84
CA LEU A 15 14.62 -11.28 -59.07
C LEU A 15 16.09 -11.62 -59.37
N LYS A 16 16.59 -12.71 -58.80
CA LYS A 16 17.78 -13.39 -59.31
C LYS A 16 17.51 -14.88 -59.52
N ARG A 17 16.79 -15.15 -60.62
CA ARG A 17 16.97 -16.38 -61.40
C ARG A 17 17.02 -15.97 -62.86
N GLN A 18 18.22 -15.84 -63.41
CA GLN A 18 18.41 -15.84 -64.85
C GLN A 18 17.94 -17.20 -65.36
N ARG A 19 16.80 -17.24 -66.05
CA ARG A 19 16.38 -18.40 -66.84
C ARG A 19 17.15 -18.33 -68.17
N PRO A 20 17.84 -19.38 -68.61
CA PRO A 20 18.42 -19.41 -69.94
C PRO A 20 17.31 -19.36 -71.00
N LYS A 21 17.59 -18.64 -72.10
CA LYS A 21 16.64 -18.20 -73.13
C LYS A 21 16.56 -19.15 -74.33
N TYR A 22 16.92 -20.42 -74.16
CA TYR A 22 16.78 -21.46 -75.20
C TYR A 22 16.36 -22.78 -74.57
N ARG A 23 15.49 -23.50 -75.27
CA ARG A 23 14.89 -24.77 -74.88
C ARG A 23 15.67 -25.88 -75.58
N GLU A 24 16.47 -26.63 -74.83
CA GLU A 24 16.98 -27.92 -75.28
C GLU A 24 16.20 -28.99 -74.53
N ASP A 25 15.44 -29.79 -75.28
CA ASP A 25 14.79 -31.01 -74.80
C ASP A 25 15.87 -32.09 -74.66
N SER A 26 16.29 -32.36 -73.43
CA SER A 26 16.77 -33.68 -73.05
C SER A 26 16.16 -34.06 -71.71
N SER A 27 15.39 -35.13 -71.75
CA SER A 27 14.69 -35.77 -70.64
C SER A 27 15.59 -36.09 -69.45
N ASP A 28 14.95 -36.11 -68.27
CA ASP A 28 15.46 -36.57 -66.97
C ASP A 28 16.15 -35.55 -66.06
N ASP A 29 15.57 -34.35 -65.95
CA ASP A 29 15.63 -33.60 -64.70
C ASP A 29 14.29 -33.77 -63.96
N LEU A 30 14.24 -34.74 -63.05
CA LEU A 30 13.32 -34.74 -61.90
C LEU A 30 13.64 -33.52 -61.04
N SER A 31 13.29 -32.36 -61.59
CA SER A 31 13.48 -31.05 -61.00
C SER A 31 12.74 -31.03 -59.68
N SER A 32 13.53 -31.16 -58.63
CA SER A 32 13.33 -30.46 -57.36
C SER A 32 11.87 -30.42 -56.94
N THR A 33 11.31 -31.60 -56.62
CA THR A 33 10.12 -31.61 -55.78
C THR A 33 10.47 -30.76 -54.56
N ASN A 34 9.80 -29.61 -54.43
CA ASN A 34 9.99 -28.70 -53.30
C ASN A 34 9.45 -29.43 -52.08
N ASN A 35 10.31 -30.27 -51.52
CA ASN A 35 9.96 -31.10 -50.40
C ASN A 35 9.80 -30.14 -49.21
N ILE A 36 8.57 -30.00 -48.74
CA ILE A 36 8.19 -29.16 -47.58
C ILE A 36 9.05 -29.51 -46.35
N MET A 37 9.62 -30.71 -46.32
CA MET A 37 10.61 -31.21 -45.37
C MET A 37 11.97 -30.48 -45.39
N PHE A 38 12.26 -29.65 -46.39
CA PHE A 38 13.49 -28.83 -46.45
C PHE A 38 13.21 -27.32 -46.59
N ASP A 39 11.95 -26.90 -46.63
CA ASP A 39 11.60 -25.48 -46.64
C ASP A 39 11.90 -24.84 -45.27
N ARG A 40 12.68 -23.76 -45.27
CA ARG A 40 13.06 -23.01 -44.06
C ARG A 40 11.89 -22.22 -43.46
N ARG A 41 10.83 -21.96 -44.23
CA ARG A 41 9.62 -21.25 -43.76
C ARG A 41 8.68 -22.15 -42.97
N VAL A 42 8.83 -23.46 -43.10
CA VAL A 42 7.96 -24.45 -42.47
C VAL A 42 8.58 -24.88 -41.14
N VAL A 43 8.05 -24.34 -40.05
CA VAL A 43 8.47 -24.68 -38.68
C VAL A 43 7.94 -26.08 -38.35
N ARG A 44 8.86 -27.03 -38.14
CA ARG A 44 8.53 -28.42 -37.81
C ARG A 44 8.59 -28.59 -36.30
N GLY A 45 7.44 -28.81 -35.66
CA GLY A 45 7.33 -28.99 -34.22
C GLY A 45 6.09 -28.30 -33.62
N ASN A 46 5.84 -28.56 -32.34
CA ASN A 46 4.74 -27.97 -31.60
C ASN A 46 5.00 -26.47 -31.33
N THR A 47 4.13 -25.59 -31.83
CA THR A 47 4.28 -24.12 -31.72
C THR A 47 4.01 -23.57 -30.32
N TYR A 48 3.46 -24.38 -29.40
CA TYR A 48 3.21 -24.00 -28.01
C TYR A 48 4.46 -24.05 -27.11
N ALA A 49 5.56 -24.67 -27.58
CA ALA A 49 6.82 -24.78 -26.83
C ALA A 49 7.89 -23.79 -27.31
N ALA A 50 7.49 -22.65 -27.91
CA ALA A 50 8.42 -21.56 -28.20
C ALA A 50 8.89 -20.93 -26.87
N GLN A 51 9.90 -21.54 -26.24
CA GLN A 51 10.67 -20.89 -25.18
C GLN A 51 11.12 -19.54 -25.73
N VAL A 52 10.82 -18.46 -24.99
CA VAL A 52 11.33 -17.13 -25.29
C VAL A 52 12.84 -17.19 -25.10
N ILE A 53 13.56 -17.49 -26.18
CA ILE A 53 15.00 -17.62 -26.18
C ILE A 53 15.58 -16.24 -25.85
N THR A 54 16.28 -16.13 -24.74
CA THR A 54 16.97 -14.90 -24.34
C THR A 54 18.07 -14.57 -25.37
N GLN A 55 18.44 -13.28 -25.51
CA GLN A 55 19.52 -12.89 -26.44
C GLN A 55 20.84 -13.63 -26.18
N ALA A 56 21.10 -14.04 -24.94
CA ALA A 56 22.27 -14.84 -24.58
C ALA A 56 22.21 -16.25 -25.20
N GLN A 57 21.06 -16.93 -25.11
CA GLN A 57 20.88 -18.26 -25.70
C GLN A 57 20.86 -18.23 -27.23
N GLN A 58 20.41 -17.14 -27.87
CA GLN A 58 20.49 -17.00 -29.33
C GLN A 58 21.94 -16.96 -29.82
N ARG A 59 22.83 -16.23 -29.12
CA ARG A 59 24.26 -16.17 -29.45
C ARG A 59 24.98 -17.51 -29.27
N GLU A 60 24.55 -18.29 -28.28
CA GLU A 60 25.11 -19.63 -28.02
C GLU A 60 24.69 -20.65 -29.09
N ILE A 61 23.43 -20.58 -29.55
CA ILE A 61 22.93 -21.40 -30.67
C ILE A 61 23.64 -21.04 -31.99
N GLU A 62 23.93 -19.76 -32.22
CA GLU A 62 24.69 -19.31 -33.40
C GLU A 62 26.14 -19.82 -33.38
N ARG A 63 26.82 -19.74 -32.22
CA ARG A 63 28.17 -20.32 -32.06
C ARG A 63 28.20 -21.81 -32.35
N LEU A 64 27.26 -22.59 -31.80
CA LEU A 64 27.19 -24.03 -32.03
C LEU A 64 26.94 -24.38 -33.51
N ARG A 65 26.20 -23.55 -34.25
CA ARG A 65 26.01 -23.71 -35.70
C ARG A 65 27.27 -23.41 -36.48
N GLU A 66 27.99 -22.34 -36.14
CA GLU A 66 29.26 -22.00 -36.78
C GLU A 66 30.33 -23.07 -36.55
N GLU A 67 30.34 -23.68 -35.36
CA GLU A 67 31.22 -24.80 -35.03
C GLU A 67 30.88 -26.06 -35.85
N ASP A 68 29.61 -26.44 -35.99
CA ASP A 68 29.23 -27.61 -36.83
C ASP A 68 29.55 -27.37 -38.31
N GLU A 69 29.35 -26.15 -38.81
CA GLU A 69 29.74 -25.78 -40.18
C GLU A 69 31.27 -25.84 -40.38
N ARG A 70 32.05 -25.36 -39.41
CA ARG A 70 33.52 -25.50 -39.42
C ARG A 70 33.94 -26.96 -39.41
N ARG A 71 33.31 -27.80 -38.58
CA ARG A 71 33.60 -29.24 -38.48
C ARG A 71 33.35 -29.95 -39.80
N ARG A 72 32.20 -29.68 -40.45
CA ARG A 72 31.88 -30.24 -41.78
C ARG A 72 32.86 -29.79 -42.86
N ARG A 73 33.29 -28.53 -42.86
CA ARG A 73 34.31 -28.01 -43.80
C ARG A 73 35.68 -28.66 -43.58
N ALA A 74 36.08 -28.87 -42.33
CA ALA A 74 37.32 -29.58 -41.98
C ALA A 74 37.29 -31.05 -42.43
N GLU A 75 36.16 -31.72 -42.27
CA GLU A 75 36.00 -33.12 -42.70
C GLU A 75 36.03 -33.26 -44.23
N ALA A 76 35.37 -32.34 -44.96
CA ALA A 76 35.40 -32.31 -46.42
C ALA A 76 36.81 -32.06 -47.00
N THR A 77 37.60 -31.18 -46.36
CA THR A 77 38.99 -30.92 -46.75
C THR A 77 39.90 -32.11 -46.42
N ARG A 78 39.67 -32.81 -45.30
CA ARG A 78 40.38 -34.05 -44.95
C ARG A 78 40.10 -35.17 -45.95
N ARG A 79 38.84 -35.35 -46.40
CA ARG A 79 38.47 -36.31 -47.46
C ARG A 79 39.14 -35.97 -48.79
N LYS A 80 39.17 -34.69 -49.20
CA LYS A 80 39.90 -34.24 -50.40
C LYS A 80 41.41 -34.49 -50.33
N ARG A 81 42.03 -34.34 -49.16
CA ARG A 81 43.45 -34.67 -48.93
C ARG A 81 43.73 -36.17 -49.01
N GLY A 82 42.81 -37.01 -48.52
CA GLY A 82 42.93 -38.48 -48.58
C GLY A 82 42.91 -39.03 -50.01
N GLN A 83 42.07 -38.47 -50.90
CA GLN A 83 42.04 -38.88 -52.31
C GLN A 83 43.32 -38.56 -53.08
N LYS A 84 44.04 -37.49 -52.72
CA LYS A 84 45.33 -37.13 -53.35
C LYS A 84 46.51 -38.02 -52.94
N ARG A 85 46.34 -38.89 -51.94
CA ARG A 85 47.39 -39.79 -51.43
C ARG A 85 47.36 -41.20 -52.04
N ARG A 86 46.39 -41.51 -52.90
CA ARG A 86 46.45 -42.72 -53.73
C ARG A 86 47.31 -42.39 -54.96
N PRO A 87 48.39 -43.15 -55.26
CA PRO A 87 49.10 -42.98 -56.50
C PRO A 87 48.12 -43.20 -57.67
N SER A 88 47.98 -42.21 -58.55
CA SER A 88 47.16 -42.33 -59.75
C SER A 88 47.77 -43.34 -60.70
N THR A 89 46.96 -44.18 -61.34
CA THR A 89 47.41 -45.01 -62.46
C THR A 89 48.06 -44.09 -63.50
N PRO A 90 49.27 -44.41 -64.00
CA PRO A 90 49.94 -43.59 -65.00
C PRO A 90 49.08 -43.47 -66.28
N PRO A 91 49.17 -42.34 -67.01
CA PRO A 91 48.34 -42.11 -68.19
C PRO A 91 48.66 -43.11 -69.32
N PRO A 92 47.68 -43.45 -70.17
CA PRO A 92 47.89 -44.39 -71.27
C PRO A 92 48.93 -43.92 -72.27
N VAL A 93 49.82 -44.83 -72.66
CA VAL A 93 50.74 -44.62 -73.78
C VAL A 93 49.91 -44.47 -75.07
N PRO A 94 50.18 -43.45 -75.92
CA PRO A 94 49.41 -43.22 -77.13
C PRO A 94 49.38 -44.47 -78.02
N GLY A 95 48.18 -44.88 -78.42
CA GLY A 95 47.95 -46.08 -79.26
C GLY A 95 47.62 -47.37 -78.50
N ARG A 96 47.50 -47.34 -77.16
CA ARG A 96 47.00 -48.49 -76.37
C ARG A 96 45.82 -48.10 -75.48
N VAL A 97 44.75 -48.90 -75.53
CA VAL A 97 43.59 -48.77 -74.63
C VAL A 97 43.87 -49.59 -73.37
N HIS A 98 43.57 -49.05 -72.19
CA HIS A 98 43.65 -49.83 -70.95
C HIS A 98 42.45 -50.79 -70.91
N MET A 99 42.71 -52.06 -70.63
CA MET A 99 41.70 -53.11 -70.45
C MET A 99 41.88 -53.68 -69.05
N ASP A 100 40.78 -53.86 -68.33
CA ASP A 100 40.82 -54.46 -67.00
C ASP A 100 41.16 -55.95 -67.14
N ILE A 101 42.29 -56.35 -66.55
CA ILE A 101 42.75 -57.74 -66.51
C ILE A 101 42.29 -58.33 -65.18
N GLN A 102 41.70 -59.53 -65.21
CA GLN A 102 41.26 -60.24 -64.01
C GLN A 102 42.48 -60.67 -63.19
N THR A 103 42.83 -59.89 -62.18
CA THR A 103 43.95 -60.15 -61.25
C THR A 103 43.54 -60.93 -60.01
N GLU A 104 42.30 -61.44 -59.97
CA GLU A 104 41.85 -62.37 -58.94
C GLU A 104 42.39 -63.77 -59.26
N GLU A 105 42.86 -64.50 -58.25
CA GLU A 105 43.40 -65.85 -58.38
C GLU A 105 42.31 -66.84 -58.84
N TYR A 106 42.31 -67.17 -60.14
CA TYR A 106 41.36 -68.12 -60.74
C TYR A 106 42.06 -69.47 -60.96
N VAL A 107 41.79 -70.46 -60.10
CA VAL A 107 42.35 -71.82 -60.21
C VAL A 107 41.24 -72.82 -60.53
N GLU A 108 41.24 -73.37 -61.75
CA GLU A 108 40.43 -74.55 -62.09
C GLU A 108 41.08 -75.82 -61.55
N ARG A 109 40.35 -76.57 -60.73
CA ARG A 109 40.80 -77.83 -60.16
C ARG A 109 40.44 -78.97 -61.12
N LEU A 110 41.42 -79.53 -61.84
CA LEU A 110 41.26 -80.74 -62.65
C LEU A 110 41.03 -81.94 -61.71
N ALA A 111 39.93 -82.67 -61.89
CA ALA A 111 39.40 -83.63 -60.90
C ALA A 111 39.68 -85.12 -61.20
N ASP A 112 40.47 -85.47 -62.21
CA ASP A 112 40.75 -86.87 -62.55
C ASP A 112 42.18 -87.29 -62.18
N ARG A 113 42.27 -88.30 -61.31
CA ARG A 113 43.51 -88.99 -60.92
C ARG A 113 43.56 -90.33 -61.66
N ALA A 114 44.69 -90.64 -62.32
CA ALA A 114 44.83 -91.88 -63.08
C ALA A 114 45.02 -93.11 -62.17
N ASP A 115 44.49 -94.26 -62.59
CA ASP A 115 44.53 -95.53 -61.84
C ASP A 115 45.92 -96.21 -61.90
N GLU A 116 46.41 -96.67 -60.74
CA GLU A 116 47.66 -97.43 -60.59
C GLU A 116 47.35 -98.93 -60.37
N LEU A 117 48.09 -99.82 -61.02
CA LEU A 117 47.93 -101.28 -60.93
C LEU A 117 49.11 -101.91 -60.18
N ASP A 118 48.82 -102.53 -59.04
CA ASP A 118 49.78 -103.31 -58.25
C ASP A 118 49.86 -104.78 -58.69
N ALA A 119 51.07 -105.30 -58.84
CA ALA A 119 51.35 -106.71 -59.12
C ALA A 119 52.28 -107.32 -58.07
N ALA A 120 51.76 -108.22 -57.24
CA ALA A 120 52.53 -108.94 -56.23
C ALA A 120 52.98 -110.32 -56.74
N THR A 121 54.25 -110.68 -56.54
CA THR A 121 54.80 -112.02 -56.79
C THR A 121 55.10 -112.73 -55.46
N GLN A 122 54.77 -114.02 -55.41
CA GLN A 122 54.83 -114.86 -54.21
C GLN A 122 56.19 -115.56 -54.11
N THR A 123 56.98 -115.25 -53.08
CA THR A 123 58.19 -115.99 -52.71
C THR A 123 58.00 -116.70 -51.38
N ASP A 124 58.14 -118.02 -51.41
CA ASP A 124 57.88 -118.93 -50.29
C ASP A 124 58.95 -118.82 -49.18
N ALA A 125 58.50 -118.73 -47.93
CA ALA A 125 59.27 -118.27 -46.77
C ALA A 125 59.87 -119.43 -45.95
N GLY A 126 60.77 -120.23 -46.55
CA GLY A 126 61.21 -121.51 -45.98
C GLY A 126 62.71 -121.81 -46.03
N MET A 127 63.59 -120.83 -45.79
CA MET A 127 65.03 -121.10 -45.59
C MET A 127 65.51 -120.46 -44.29
N ASP A 128 65.89 -121.30 -43.32
CA ASP A 128 66.44 -120.93 -42.01
C ASP A 128 67.86 -120.35 -42.20
N LYS A 129 67.94 -119.03 -42.39
CA LYS A 129 69.20 -118.30 -42.49
C LYS A 129 69.69 -118.04 -41.07
N PRO A 130 70.93 -118.42 -40.69
CA PRO A 130 71.47 -118.03 -39.39
C PRO A 130 71.44 -116.51 -39.27
N ILE A 131 71.04 -116.00 -38.10
CA ILE A 131 70.94 -114.56 -37.84
C ILE A 131 72.32 -113.94 -38.14
N PRO A 132 72.43 -113.00 -39.09
CA PRO A 132 73.69 -112.35 -39.36
C PRO A 132 74.07 -111.55 -38.13
N VAL A 133 75.17 -111.93 -37.47
CA VAL A 133 75.79 -111.11 -36.42
C VAL A 133 76.24 -109.80 -37.08
N LEU A 134 75.46 -108.74 -36.90
CA LEU A 134 75.81 -107.38 -37.30
C LEU A 134 77.07 -106.98 -36.55
N PHE A 135 78.19 -106.88 -37.27
CA PHE A 135 79.40 -106.28 -36.73
C PHE A 135 79.13 -104.78 -36.53
N VAL A 136 78.88 -104.37 -35.29
CA VAL A 136 78.88 -102.96 -34.89
C VAL A 136 80.34 -102.59 -34.62
N PRO A 137 80.98 -101.79 -35.48
CA PRO A 137 82.34 -101.35 -35.23
C PRO A 137 82.37 -100.60 -33.89
N LYS A 138 83.38 -100.86 -33.05
CA LYS A 138 83.59 -100.05 -31.84
C LYS A 138 83.73 -98.59 -32.27
N LYS A 139 82.97 -97.68 -31.64
CA LYS A 139 83.01 -96.25 -31.93
C LYS A 139 84.47 -95.78 -31.82
N SER A 140 85.10 -95.50 -32.96
CA SER A 140 86.48 -95.05 -33.05
C SER A 140 86.47 -93.56 -33.36
N GLY A 141 86.52 -92.76 -32.31
CA GLY A 141 86.57 -91.31 -32.35
C GLY A 141 86.67 -90.77 -30.93
N VAL A 142 87.27 -89.59 -30.76
CA VAL A 142 87.30 -88.90 -29.47
C VAL A 142 86.03 -88.06 -29.39
N ASP A 143 85.16 -88.36 -28.43
CA ASP A 143 83.98 -87.55 -28.18
C ASP A 143 84.42 -86.18 -27.64
N LYS A 144 83.90 -85.09 -28.23
CA LYS A 144 84.12 -83.72 -27.78
C LYS A 144 82.79 -83.08 -27.48
N GLU A 145 82.66 -82.49 -26.30
CA GLU A 145 81.56 -81.61 -25.96
C GLU A 145 82.03 -80.16 -26.04
N THR A 146 81.15 -79.29 -26.51
CA THR A 146 81.37 -77.85 -26.54
C THR A 146 80.17 -77.22 -25.85
N GLN A 147 80.41 -76.54 -24.74
CA GLN A 147 79.40 -75.84 -23.96
C GLN A 147 79.77 -74.35 -23.92
N ILE A 148 78.80 -73.49 -24.22
CA ILE A 148 78.90 -72.04 -24.01
C ILE A 148 78.56 -71.78 -22.55
N LEU A 149 79.47 -71.08 -21.84
CA LEU A 149 79.29 -70.72 -20.44
C LEU A 149 78.59 -69.36 -20.32
N ASP A 150 78.01 -69.08 -19.16
CA ASP A 150 77.35 -67.81 -18.90
C ASP A 150 78.32 -66.64 -19.11
N GLY A 151 77.98 -65.73 -20.02
CA GLY A 151 78.79 -64.55 -20.37
C GLY A 151 79.71 -64.70 -21.58
N ASP A 152 79.85 -65.89 -22.18
CA ASP A 152 80.78 -66.15 -23.29
C ASP A 152 80.32 -65.53 -24.64
N LEU A 153 79.02 -65.22 -24.77
CA LEU A 153 78.42 -64.55 -25.94
C LEU A 153 77.81 -63.17 -25.63
N PHE A 154 78.14 -62.57 -24.48
CA PHE A 154 77.57 -61.28 -24.10
C PHE A 154 78.14 -60.13 -24.94
N ASP A 155 77.26 -59.41 -25.64
CA ASP A 155 77.58 -58.16 -26.34
C ASP A 155 76.96 -56.97 -25.58
N PHE A 156 77.81 -56.16 -24.97
CA PHE A 156 77.36 -55.02 -24.16
C PHE A 156 76.60 -53.98 -25.00
N ASP A 157 77.06 -53.68 -26.22
CA ASP A 157 76.49 -52.61 -27.02
C ASP A 157 75.08 -52.98 -27.51
N PHE A 158 74.86 -54.26 -27.80
CA PHE A 158 73.54 -54.79 -28.14
C PHE A 158 72.59 -54.79 -26.93
N GLU A 159 73.04 -55.27 -25.78
CA GLU A 159 72.17 -55.44 -24.61
C GLU A 159 71.90 -54.15 -23.82
N VAL A 160 72.77 -53.15 -23.92
CA VAL A 160 72.54 -51.84 -23.30
C VAL A 160 71.61 -50.94 -24.12
N ALA A 161 71.48 -51.18 -25.43
CA ALA A 161 70.66 -50.38 -26.34
C ALA A 161 69.19 -50.23 -25.86
N PRO A 162 68.44 -51.29 -25.51
CA PRO A 162 67.06 -51.14 -25.03
C PRO A 162 66.97 -50.42 -23.68
N VAL A 163 67.98 -50.57 -22.82
CA VAL A 163 68.02 -49.87 -21.52
C VAL A 163 68.19 -48.38 -21.74
N LEU A 164 69.14 -47.98 -22.60
CA LEU A 164 69.37 -46.57 -22.92
C LEU A 164 68.19 -45.95 -23.66
N GLU A 165 67.56 -46.67 -24.59
CA GLU A 165 66.37 -46.18 -25.29
C GLU A 165 65.26 -45.85 -24.29
N VAL A 166 64.94 -46.75 -23.37
CA VAL A 166 63.92 -46.51 -22.35
C VAL A 166 64.29 -45.34 -21.44
N LEU A 167 65.57 -45.21 -21.07
CA LEU A 167 66.05 -44.14 -20.19
C LEU A 167 65.95 -42.76 -20.88
N VAL A 168 66.39 -42.67 -22.14
CA VAL A 168 66.29 -41.44 -22.93
C VAL A 168 64.84 -41.07 -23.21
N VAL A 169 64.00 -42.04 -23.60
CA VAL A 169 62.58 -41.78 -23.87
C VAL A 169 61.88 -41.29 -22.61
N LYS A 170 62.04 -41.98 -21.47
CA LYS A 170 61.41 -41.56 -20.20
C LYS A 170 61.90 -40.20 -19.71
N THR A 171 63.19 -39.91 -19.85
CA THR A 171 63.73 -38.61 -19.42
C THR A 171 63.20 -37.48 -20.29
N LEU A 172 63.10 -37.67 -21.60
CA LEU A 172 62.50 -36.69 -22.52
C LEU A 172 61.01 -36.52 -22.28
N GLU A 173 60.28 -37.62 -22.06
CA GLU A 173 58.84 -37.58 -21.79
C GLU A 173 58.53 -36.86 -20.47
N ASN A 174 59.25 -37.19 -19.39
CA ASN A 174 59.11 -36.49 -18.11
C ASN A 174 59.46 -35.01 -18.23
N SER A 175 60.58 -34.67 -18.88
CA SER A 175 60.97 -33.27 -19.07
C SER A 175 59.94 -32.48 -19.89
N MET A 176 59.35 -33.11 -20.91
CA MET A 176 58.29 -32.48 -21.70
C MET A 176 57.03 -32.24 -20.87
N MET A 177 56.62 -33.21 -20.03
CA MET A 177 55.47 -33.05 -19.14
C MET A 177 55.70 -31.91 -18.14
N GLU A 178 56.88 -31.86 -17.51
CA GLU A 178 57.24 -30.79 -16.56
C GLU A 178 57.17 -29.40 -17.21
N ILE A 179 57.75 -29.23 -18.41
CA ILE A 179 57.71 -27.95 -19.13
C ILE A 179 56.27 -27.56 -19.49
N MET A 180 55.44 -28.52 -19.89
CA MET A 180 54.02 -28.26 -20.20
C MET A 180 53.24 -27.84 -18.96
N GLU A 181 53.47 -28.51 -17.82
CA GLU A 181 52.85 -28.17 -16.53
C GLU A 181 53.29 -26.78 -16.05
N GLU A 182 54.58 -26.45 -16.16
CA GLU A 182 55.08 -25.12 -15.81
C GLU A 182 54.44 -24.01 -16.66
N ALA A 183 54.32 -24.25 -17.97
CA ALA A 183 53.67 -23.30 -18.88
C ALA A 183 52.17 -23.13 -18.58
N GLU A 184 51.48 -24.22 -18.22
CA GLU A 184 50.07 -24.16 -17.81
C GLU A 184 49.90 -23.39 -16.49
N LEU A 185 50.75 -23.67 -15.50
CA LEU A 185 50.73 -22.97 -14.21
C LEU A 185 50.98 -21.47 -14.39
N GLU A 186 51.90 -21.08 -15.27
CA GLU A 186 52.15 -19.67 -15.55
C GLU A 186 50.94 -19.00 -16.23
N ALA A 187 50.32 -19.65 -17.21
CA ALA A 187 49.10 -19.15 -17.84
C ALA A 187 47.94 -18.99 -16.83
N ILE A 188 47.79 -19.94 -15.90
CA ILE A 188 46.78 -19.84 -14.83
C ILE A 188 47.09 -18.67 -13.89
N ARG A 189 48.35 -18.46 -13.51
CA ARG A 189 48.76 -17.33 -12.65
C ARG A 189 48.51 -16.00 -13.34
N GLU A 190 48.84 -15.87 -14.61
CA GLU A 190 48.56 -14.65 -15.40
C GLU A 190 47.05 -14.37 -15.43
N GLN A 191 46.23 -15.39 -15.66
CA GLN A 191 44.77 -15.25 -15.67
C GLN A 191 44.23 -14.84 -14.29
N GLN A 192 44.73 -15.45 -13.21
CA GLN A 192 44.35 -15.10 -11.84
C GLN A 192 44.74 -13.66 -11.51
N ALA A 193 45.96 -13.25 -11.83
CA ALA A 193 46.44 -11.88 -11.61
C ALA A 193 45.59 -10.86 -12.38
N ALA A 194 45.26 -11.13 -13.65
CA ALA A 194 44.39 -10.26 -14.45
C ALA A 194 42.98 -10.14 -13.83
N PHE A 195 42.40 -11.26 -13.39
CA PHE A 195 41.09 -11.27 -12.73
C PHE A 195 41.12 -10.52 -11.39
N GLU A 196 42.17 -10.68 -10.59
CA GLU A 196 42.33 -9.95 -9.33
C GLU A 196 42.48 -8.45 -9.55
N MET A 197 43.22 -8.03 -10.58
CA MET A 197 43.34 -6.61 -10.94
C MET A 197 41.98 -6.02 -11.33
N GLU A 198 41.21 -6.71 -12.17
CA GLU A 198 39.87 -6.28 -12.57
C GLU A 198 38.93 -6.22 -11.37
N ARG A 199 38.89 -7.27 -10.55
CA ARG A 199 38.08 -7.33 -9.33
C ARG A 199 38.41 -6.20 -8.35
N ASN A 200 39.71 -5.90 -8.16
CA ASN A 200 40.14 -4.84 -7.27
C ASN A 200 39.75 -3.45 -7.82
N ALA A 201 39.81 -3.25 -9.14
CA ALA A 201 39.35 -2.03 -9.78
C ALA A 201 37.83 -1.85 -9.63
N GLU A 202 37.05 -2.89 -9.87
CA GLU A 202 35.60 -2.89 -9.66
C GLU A 202 35.24 -2.61 -8.21
N LEU A 203 35.91 -3.27 -7.25
CA LEU A 203 35.68 -3.06 -5.82
C LEU A 203 35.96 -1.60 -5.42
N ALA A 204 37.04 -1.01 -5.91
CA ALA A 204 37.36 0.39 -5.66
C ALA A 204 36.29 1.35 -6.24
N GLU A 205 35.76 1.04 -7.43
CA GLU A 205 34.68 1.82 -8.02
C GLU A 205 33.37 1.72 -7.22
N VAL A 206 33.00 0.51 -6.80
CA VAL A 206 31.81 0.27 -5.96
C VAL A 206 31.92 1.05 -4.66
N GLN A 207 33.05 0.96 -3.95
CA GLN A 207 33.29 1.72 -2.71
C GLN A 207 33.18 3.23 -2.93
N ARG A 208 33.70 3.74 -4.05
CA ARG A 208 33.58 5.17 -4.41
C ARG A 208 32.11 5.57 -4.60
N LEU A 209 31.32 4.74 -5.26
CA LEU A 209 29.89 4.98 -5.50
C LEU A 209 29.08 4.88 -4.20
N GLU A 210 29.33 3.87 -3.38
CA GLU A 210 28.70 3.70 -2.06
C GLU A 210 28.98 4.90 -1.16
N ALA A 211 30.23 5.36 -1.06
CA ALA A 211 30.58 6.55 -0.30
C ALA A 211 29.89 7.83 -0.82
N ALA A 212 29.66 7.93 -2.13
CA ALA A 212 28.89 9.03 -2.71
C ALA A 212 27.40 8.94 -2.38
N VAL A 213 26.82 7.74 -2.41
CA VAL A 213 25.42 7.49 -2.02
C VAL A 213 25.23 7.78 -0.53
N GLN A 214 26.14 7.31 0.33
CA GLN A 214 26.08 7.55 1.76
C GLN A 214 26.09 9.04 2.08
N ARG A 215 27.03 9.81 1.49
CA ARG A 215 27.07 11.28 1.66
C ARG A 215 25.77 11.96 1.24
N ARG A 216 25.14 11.53 0.15
CA ARG A 216 23.85 12.07 -0.29
C ARG A 216 22.71 11.68 0.65
N ALA A 217 22.73 10.46 1.18
CA ALA A 217 21.74 9.99 2.14
C ALA A 217 21.84 10.77 3.46
N ASP A 218 23.05 10.98 3.97
CA ASP A 218 23.31 11.76 5.18
C ASP A 218 22.85 13.21 5.03
N GLU A 219 23.18 13.86 3.90
CA GLU A 219 22.73 15.22 3.60
C GLU A 219 21.19 15.29 3.45
N LYS A 220 20.58 14.29 2.82
CA LYS A 220 19.11 14.19 2.73
C LYS A 220 18.49 14.06 4.12
N HIS A 221 19.05 13.21 4.98
CA HIS A 221 18.57 13.02 6.35
C HIS A 221 18.65 14.34 7.13
N ARG A 222 19.81 15.02 7.08
CA ARG A 222 20.01 16.32 7.71
C ARG A 222 18.99 17.37 7.24
N ARG A 223 18.69 17.40 5.94
CA ARG A 223 17.66 18.30 5.39
C ARG A 223 16.25 17.98 5.86
N ILE A 224 15.92 16.69 5.99
CA ILE A 224 14.61 16.25 6.52
C ILE A 224 14.48 16.68 7.98
N GLU A 225 15.50 16.47 8.80
CA GLU A 225 15.50 16.90 10.20
C GLU A 225 15.34 18.41 10.34
N GLN A 226 16.08 19.21 9.57
CA GLN A 226 15.94 20.67 9.56
C GLN A 226 14.54 21.10 9.14
N LYS A 227 13.95 20.47 8.10
CA LYS A 227 12.58 20.78 7.67
C LYS A 227 11.55 20.40 8.74
N LYS A 228 11.72 19.26 9.40
CA LYS A 228 10.85 18.80 10.48
C LYS A 228 10.91 19.75 11.68
N ALA A 229 12.11 20.20 12.06
CA ALA A 229 12.31 21.18 13.13
C ALA A 229 11.63 22.52 12.79
N LYS A 230 11.88 23.07 11.59
CA LYS A 230 11.21 24.30 11.12
C LYS A 230 9.70 24.15 11.07
N GLN A 231 9.19 22.99 10.64
CA GLN A 231 7.75 22.74 10.60
C GLN A 231 7.16 22.71 12.01
N ALA A 232 7.83 22.07 12.98
CA ALA A 232 7.39 22.07 14.37
C ALA A 232 7.36 23.49 14.96
N GLU A 233 8.39 24.30 14.69
CA GLU A 233 8.41 25.72 15.09
C GLU A 233 7.27 26.52 14.45
N LEU A 234 7.00 26.31 13.15
CA LEU A 234 5.91 26.98 12.45
C LEU A 234 4.54 26.59 13.00
N VAL A 235 4.32 25.32 13.35
CA VAL A 235 3.07 24.86 13.97
C VAL A 235 2.88 25.53 15.32
N ALA A 236 3.91 25.53 16.18
CA ALA A 236 3.85 26.21 17.48
C ALA A 236 3.63 27.73 17.35
N MET A 237 4.23 28.37 16.34
CA MET A 237 4.01 29.78 16.06
C MET A 237 2.57 30.04 15.59
N LYS A 238 2.04 29.21 14.69
CA LYS A 238 0.65 29.34 14.21
C LYS A 238 -0.34 29.22 15.36
N GLU A 239 -0.19 28.22 16.23
CA GLU A 239 -1.05 28.05 17.39
C GLU A 239 -1.04 29.28 18.32
N LYS A 240 0.15 29.87 18.55
CA LYS A 240 0.27 31.11 19.33
C LYS A 240 -0.41 32.30 18.65
N VAL A 241 -0.27 32.44 17.34
CA VAL A 241 -0.91 33.53 16.57
C VAL A 241 -2.43 33.35 16.55
N GLU A 242 -2.92 32.13 16.35
CA GLU A 242 -4.34 31.80 16.39
C GLU A 242 -4.93 32.07 17.77
N SER A 243 -4.28 31.59 18.84
CA SER A 243 -4.69 31.86 20.23
C SER A 243 -4.76 33.36 20.52
N ARG A 244 -3.76 34.13 20.05
CA ARG A 244 -3.75 35.59 20.19
C ARG A 244 -4.90 36.23 19.41
N GLY A 245 -5.17 35.78 18.19
CA GLY A 245 -6.26 36.27 17.36
C GLY A 245 -7.63 36.04 18.00
N ILE A 246 -7.85 34.84 18.54
CA ILE A 246 -9.07 34.48 19.29
C ILE A 246 -9.21 35.35 20.53
N ALA A 247 -8.14 35.50 21.33
CA ALA A 247 -8.16 36.32 22.52
C ALA A 247 -8.47 37.79 22.19
N GLN A 248 -7.87 38.34 21.13
CA GLN A 248 -8.13 39.71 20.70
C GLN A 248 -9.57 39.91 20.22
N GLY A 249 -10.10 38.99 19.41
CA GLY A 249 -11.50 39.02 18.98
C GLY A 249 -12.48 38.91 20.16
N TYR A 250 -12.22 38.00 21.09
CA TYR A 250 -13.04 37.85 22.30
C TYR A 250 -13.00 39.09 23.18
N MET A 251 -11.81 39.68 23.41
CA MET A 251 -11.67 40.87 24.24
C MET A 251 -12.31 42.10 23.61
N ALA A 252 -12.30 42.23 22.28
CA ALA A 252 -13.02 43.29 21.58
C ALA A 252 -14.53 43.20 21.81
N ASP A 253 -15.11 42.01 21.66
CA ASP A 253 -16.55 41.78 21.87
C ASP A 253 -16.96 41.75 23.35
N LEU A 254 -16.02 41.45 24.27
CA LEU A 254 -16.31 41.28 25.69
C LEU A 254 -16.82 42.58 26.31
N GLN A 255 -16.22 43.72 25.95
CA GLN A 255 -16.62 45.00 26.49
C GLN A 255 -18.10 45.26 26.20
N ASP A 256 -18.51 45.16 24.93
CA ASP A 256 -19.89 45.40 24.51
C ASP A 256 -20.85 44.39 25.13
N ARG A 257 -20.49 43.10 25.16
CA ARG A 257 -21.31 42.06 25.81
C ARG A 257 -21.50 42.30 27.30
N VAL A 258 -20.46 42.74 28.02
CA VAL A 258 -20.55 43.05 29.45
C VAL A 258 -21.44 44.29 29.66
N PHE A 259 -21.30 45.32 28.84
CA PHE A 259 -22.18 46.50 28.92
C PHE A 259 -23.64 46.15 28.60
N ASP A 260 -23.91 45.34 27.57
CA ASP A 260 -25.27 44.91 27.22
C ASP A 260 -25.90 44.04 28.31
N THR A 261 -25.13 43.09 28.87
CA THR A 261 -25.60 42.22 29.96
C THR A 261 -25.86 43.01 31.25
N MET A 262 -24.95 43.92 31.63
CA MET A 262 -25.14 44.82 32.79
C MET A 262 -26.29 45.80 32.56
N GLY A 263 -26.49 46.28 31.32
CA GLY A 263 -27.64 47.10 30.93
C GLY A 263 -28.95 46.34 31.01
N GLY A 264 -29.01 45.12 30.49
CA GLY A 264 -30.17 44.25 30.58
C GLY A 264 -30.51 43.83 32.01
N MET A 265 -29.50 43.72 32.89
CA MET A 265 -29.69 43.50 34.33
C MET A 265 -30.16 44.76 35.09
N GLY A 266 -30.28 45.92 34.42
CA GLY A 266 -30.71 47.17 35.02
C GLY A 266 -29.69 47.78 35.99
N LEU A 267 -28.41 47.39 35.89
CA LEU A 267 -27.34 47.93 36.74
C LEU A 267 -26.99 49.37 36.35
N PHE A 268 -27.16 49.71 35.07
CA PHE A 268 -27.09 51.09 34.60
C PHE A 268 -28.46 51.75 34.76
N PHE A 269 -28.58 52.60 35.77
CA PHE A 269 -29.75 53.43 36.00
C PHE A 269 -29.39 54.89 35.73
N ASP A 270 -30.37 55.66 35.25
CA ASP A 270 -30.24 57.11 35.20
C ASP A 270 -30.27 57.64 36.66
N PRO A 271 -29.20 58.31 37.14
CA PRO A 271 -29.15 58.88 38.48
C PRO A 271 -30.35 59.79 38.78
N LEU A 272 -30.85 60.52 37.78
CA LEU A 272 -31.98 61.42 37.94
C LEU A 272 -33.29 60.67 38.19
N VAL A 273 -33.55 59.61 37.43
CA VAL A 273 -34.76 58.77 37.61
C VAL A 273 -34.74 58.14 39.00
N ARG A 274 -33.59 57.62 39.44
CA ARG A 274 -33.46 57.02 40.76
C ARG A 274 -33.58 58.03 41.90
N GLU A 275 -33.06 59.23 41.73
CA GLU A 275 -33.22 60.32 42.70
C GLU A 275 -34.68 60.76 42.81
N VAL A 276 -35.39 60.84 41.67
CA VAL A 276 -36.83 61.11 41.65
C VAL A 276 -37.60 59.99 42.36
N GLU A 277 -37.31 58.72 42.08
CA GLU A 277 -37.99 57.58 42.71
C GLU A 277 -37.72 57.46 44.21
N THR A 278 -36.48 57.72 44.66
CA THR A 278 -36.06 57.46 46.05
C THR A 278 -36.21 58.67 46.97
N SER A 279 -36.12 59.89 46.45
CA SER A 279 -36.14 61.11 47.27
C SER A 279 -37.39 61.94 47.00
N PHE A 280 -37.70 62.23 45.73
CA PHE A 280 -38.80 63.11 45.38
C PHE A 280 -40.19 62.47 45.55
N LEU A 281 -40.39 61.24 45.07
CA LEU A 281 -41.68 60.56 45.19
C LEU A 281 -42.08 60.33 46.66
N PRO A 282 -41.20 59.85 47.56
CA PRO A 282 -41.55 59.72 48.96
C PRO A 282 -41.87 61.06 49.62
N TRP A 283 -41.10 62.11 49.33
CA TRP A 283 -41.39 63.45 49.83
C TRP A 283 -42.76 63.98 49.33
N LEU A 284 -43.07 63.80 48.04
CA LEU A 284 -44.34 64.21 47.45
C LEU A 284 -45.52 63.41 48.03
N LEU A 285 -45.34 62.10 48.21
CA LEU A 285 -46.33 61.25 48.86
C LEU A 285 -46.55 61.68 50.32
N ASP A 286 -45.50 61.98 51.07
CA ASP A 286 -45.62 62.43 52.47
C ASP A 286 -46.30 63.81 52.58
N GLU A 287 -45.95 64.77 51.72
CA GLU A 287 -46.60 66.08 51.68
C GLU A 287 -48.07 65.99 51.24
N THR A 288 -48.39 65.13 50.27
CA THR A 288 -49.79 64.91 49.86
C THR A 288 -50.59 64.18 50.93
N MET A 289 -50.02 63.17 51.60
CA MET A 289 -50.63 62.50 52.75
C MET A 289 -50.87 63.50 53.89
N GLY A 290 -49.89 64.34 54.22
CA GLY A 290 -50.03 65.39 55.23
C GLY A 290 -51.12 66.42 54.91
N ARG A 291 -51.35 66.74 53.63
CA ARG A 291 -52.50 67.57 53.21
C ARG A 291 -53.84 66.84 53.36
N VAL A 292 -53.90 65.56 53.00
CA VAL A 292 -55.10 64.73 53.19
C VAL A 292 -55.43 64.59 54.68
N ASP A 293 -54.43 64.38 55.53
CA ASP A 293 -54.62 64.29 56.98
C ASP A 293 -55.11 65.61 57.59
N LYS A 294 -54.58 66.75 57.13
CA LYS A 294 -55.11 68.07 57.51
C LYS A 294 -56.56 68.25 57.09
N LEU A 295 -56.94 67.78 55.89
CA LEU A 295 -58.33 67.81 55.43
C LEU A 295 -59.24 66.89 56.25
N HIS A 296 -58.78 65.68 56.59
CA HIS A 296 -59.50 64.77 57.49
C HIS A 296 -59.66 65.38 58.89
N LEU A 297 -58.61 65.96 59.46
CA LEU A 297 -58.67 66.65 60.75
C LEU A 297 -59.65 67.83 60.72
N ALA A 298 -59.61 68.65 59.66
CA ALA A 298 -60.54 69.75 59.49
C ALA A 298 -61.99 69.25 59.35
N GLN A 299 -62.20 68.15 58.62
CA GLN A 299 -63.50 67.51 58.49
C GLN A 299 -64.00 66.96 59.83
N ASP A 300 -63.14 66.33 60.61
CA ASP A 300 -63.50 65.77 61.92
C ASP A 300 -63.75 66.86 62.96
N LEU A 301 -62.98 67.96 62.95
CA LEU A 301 -63.28 69.15 63.74
C LEU A 301 -64.61 69.79 63.33
N ALA A 302 -64.90 69.89 62.03
CA ALA A 302 -66.18 70.40 61.55
C ALA A 302 -67.35 69.49 62.00
N LYS A 303 -67.17 68.16 61.95
CA LYS A 303 -68.13 67.18 62.48
C LYS A 303 -68.32 67.33 63.99
N SER A 304 -67.24 67.47 64.77
CA SER A 304 -67.34 67.61 66.23
C SER A 304 -68.04 68.92 66.62
N LEU A 305 -67.74 70.01 65.90
CA LEU A 305 -68.36 71.32 66.12
C LEU A 305 -69.85 71.32 65.73
N LEU A 306 -70.21 70.62 64.63
CA LEU A 306 -71.61 70.34 64.28
C LEU A 306 -72.32 69.47 65.32
N GLN A 307 -71.66 68.46 65.87
CA GLN A 307 -72.24 67.63 66.93
C GLN A 307 -72.44 68.42 68.22
N GLU A 308 -71.51 69.31 68.59
CA GLU A 308 -71.63 70.16 69.78
C GLU A 308 -72.72 71.23 69.61
N SER A 309 -72.81 71.86 68.43
CA SER A 309 -73.87 72.82 68.13
C SER A 309 -75.26 72.16 68.09
N MET A 310 -75.36 70.97 67.49
CA MET A 310 -76.59 70.15 67.54
C MET A 310 -76.91 69.67 68.96
N GLY A 311 -75.90 69.42 69.79
CA GLY A 311 -76.06 69.10 71.21
C GLY A 311 -76.60 70.28 72.03
N LYS A 312 -76.09 71.50 71.80
CA LYS A 312 -76.59 72.74 72.40
C LYS A 312 -78.02 73.03 71.93
N ALA A 313 -78.29 72.96 70.63
CA ALA A 313 -79.63 73.13 70.07
C ALA A 313 -80.63 72.09 70.61
N LYS A 314 -80.23 70.83 70.79
CA LYS A 314 -81.07 69.80 71.44
C LYS A 314 -81.33 70.10 72.91
N LYS A 315 -80.35 70.61 73.66
CA LYS A 315 -80.53 71.02 75.07
C LYS A 315 -81.48 72.21 75.19
N GLU A 316 -81.31 73.21 74.33
CA GLU A 316 -82.20 74.38 74.25
C GLU A 316 -83.62 73.98 73.83
N ALA A 317 -83.77 73.12 72.82
CA ALA A 317 -85.07 72.60 72.42
C ALA A 317 -85.73 71.74 73.52
N ARG A 318 -84.95 71.00 74.31
CA ARG A 318 -85.46 70.24 75.46
C ARG A 318 -85.86 71.17 76.62
N ALA A 319 -85.11 72.25 76.86
CA ALA A 319 -85.45 73.27 77.83
C ALA A 319 -86.72 74.04 77.42
N PHE A 320 -86.84 74.38 76.13
CA PHE A 320 -88.02 75.03 75.56
C PHE A 320 -89.26 74.10 75.61
N ARG A 321 -89.11 72.81 75.30
CA ARG A 321 -90.20 71.82 75.47
C ARG A 321 -90.62 71.65 76.92
N LYS A 322 -89.68 71.65 77.87
CA LYS A 322 -90.01 71.64 79.32
C LYS A 322 -90.75 72.90 79.73
N GLY A 323 -90.32 74.08 79.26
CA GLY A 323 -91.00 75.34 79.53
C GLY A 323 -92.43 75.41 78.94
N ILE A 324 -92.65 74.83 77.76
CA ILE A 324 -94.02 74.71 77.20
C ILE A 324 -94.87 73.76 78.05
N ALA A 325 -94.34 72.60 78.44
CA ALA A 325 -95.08 71.64 79.27
C ALA A 325 -95.44 72.22 80.66
N GLU A 326 -94.54 73.00 81.27
CA GLU A 326 -94.79 73.71 82.54
C GLU A 326 -95.82 74.83 82.37
N ALA A 327 -95.81 75.55 81.24
CA ALA A 327 -96.80 76.58 80.93
C ALA A 327 -98.20 76.01 80.60
N GLU A 328 -98.28 74.85 79.94
CA GLU A 328 -99.54 74.15 79.70
C GLU A 328 -100.12 73.59 81.02
N ALA A 329 -99.28 73.04 81.90
CA ALA A 329 -99.69 72.62 83.24
C ALA A 329 -100.21 73.79 84.10
N ALA A 330 -99.56 74.96 84.04
CA ALA A 330 -100.01 76.16 84.74
C ALA A 330 -101.33 76.73 84.19
N LYS A 331 -101.55 76.64 82.87
CA LYS A 331 -102.84 77.00 82.25
C LYS A 331 -103.96 76.03 82.63
N ALA A 332 -103.69 74.73 82.70
CA ALA A 332 -104.66 73.74 83.15
C ALA A 332 -105.09 73.97 84.60
N ALA A 333 -104.16 74.33 85.50
CA ALA A 333 -104.47 74.67 86.88
C ALA A 333 -105.36 75.92 87.00
N ARG A 334 -105.08 76.98 86.22
CA ARG A 334 -105.93 78.19 86.17
C ARG A 334 -107.34 77.91 85.65
N ILE A 335 -107.48 77.05 84.65
CA ILE A 335 -108.80 76.66 84.11
C ILE A 335 -109.60 75.85 85.14
N GLN A 336 -108.95 75.03 85.97
CA GLN A 336 -109.65 74.35 87.07
C GLN A 336 -110.12 75.32 88.16
N GLU A 337 -109.29 76.29 88.57
CA GLU A 337 -109.70 77.32 89.53
C GLU A 337 -110.88 78.17 89.00
N GLU A 338 -110.91 78.47 87.70
CA GLU A 338 -111.99 79.26 87.08
C GLU A 338 -113.31 78.48 86.97
N LEU A 339 -113.25 77.16 86.76
CA LEU A 339 -114.44 76.29 86.80
C LEU A 339 -115.00 76.15 88.22
N GLU A 340 -114.15 76.04 89.24
CA GLU A 340 -114.58 76.01 90.64
C GLU A 340 -115.20 77.34 91.09
N ALA A 341 -114.69 78.48 90.60
CA ALA A 341 -115.26 79.79 90.87
C ALA A 341 -116.65 79.98 90.22
N LYS A 342 -116.85 79.46 89.01
CA LYS A 342 -118.18 79.47 88.35
C LYS A 342 -119.21 78.58 89.06
N ALA A 343 -118.80 77.42 89.57
CA ALA A 343 -119.69 76.56 90.36
C ALA A 343 -120.18 77.25 91.65
N ARG A 344 -119.32 78.02 92.33
CA ARG A 344 -119.71 78.81 93.52
C ARG A 344 -120.64 79.98 93.19
N ALA A 345 -120.45 80.62 92.02
CA ALA A 345 -121.31 81.70 91.57
C ALA A 345 -122.73 81.22 91.16
N GLU A 346 -122.86 80.03 90.56
CA GLU A 346 -124.18 79.43 90.26
C GLU A 346 -124.93 79.03 91.55
N GLU A 347 -124.23 78.64 92.61
CA GLU A 347 -124.83 78.38 93.92
C GLU A 347 -125.37 79.66 94.60
N GLU A 348 -124.66 80.78 94.46
CA GLU A 348 -125.09 82.08 94.99
C GLU A 348 -126.26 82.69 94.18
N GLU A 349 -126.30 82.53 92.86
CA GLU A 349 -127.43 82.94 92.01
C GLU A 349 -128.70 82.13 92.29
N ARG A 350 -128.59 80.83 92.59
CA ARG A 350 -129.75 80.02 93.04
C ARG A 350 -130.36 80.53 94.35
N ARG A 351 -129.54 81.02 95.28
CA ARG A 351 -130.03 81.63 96.53
C ARG A 351 -130.77 82.95 96.29
N ARG A 352 -130.33 83.77 95.34
CA ARG A 352 -131.01 85.03 94.98
C ARG A 352 -132.36 84.82 94.30
N LEU A 353 -132.51 83.75 93.51
CA LEU A 353 -133.79 83.38 92.91
C LEU A 353 -134.82 82.83 93.92
N GLU A 354 -134.39 82.33 95.08
CA GLU A 354 -135.31 81.96 96.18
C GLU A 354 -135.75 83.17 97.02
N GLU A 355 -134.89 84.18 97.23
CA GLU A 355 -135.24 85.39 98.01
C GLU A 355 -136.16 86.36 97.24
N LEU A 356 -136.03 86.47 95.91
CA LEU A 356 -136.92 87.31 95.09
C LEU A 356 -138.31 86.70 94.88
N ALA A 357 -138.43 85.36 94.90
CA ALA A 357 -139.72 84.67 94.86
C ALA A 357 -140.52 84.80 96.18
N ALA A 358 -139.88 85.17 97.28
CA ALA A 358 -140.54 85.45 98.57
C ALA A 358 -141.04 86.92 98.68
N ALA A 359 -140.48 87.86 97.90
CA ALA A 359 -140.84 89.28 97.97
C ALA A 359 -142.01 89.69 97.06
N GLU A 360 -142.35 88.90 96.03
CA GLU A 360 -143.46 89.21 95.11
C GLU A 360 -144.82 88.59 95.55
N ALA A 361 -144.82 87.75 96.60
CA ALA A 361 -146.04 87.25 97.24
C ALA A 361 -146.61 88.21 98.32
N GLU A 362 -145.89 89.28 98.70
CA GLU A 362 -146.30 90.26 99.74
C GLU A 362 -146.78 91.62 99.18
N ALA A 363 -146.86 91.80 97.86
CA ALA A 363 -147.31 93.05 97.21
C ALA A 363 -148.64 92.92 96.43
N GLU A 364 -149.46 91.91 96.75
CA GLU A 364 -150.86 91.76 96.32
C GLU A 364 -151.89 92.22 97.40
N GLU A 365 -151.45 92.85 98.49
CA GLU A 365 -152.31 93.51 99.50
C GLU A 365 -151.79 94.92 99.87
N GLU A 366 -151.92 95.88 98.95
CA GLU A 366 -152.26 97.31 99.20
C GLU A 366 -152.18 98.08 97.86
N GLY A 367 -153.29 98.10 97.12
CA GLY A 367 -153.45 98.90 95.89
C GLY A 367 -154.55 98.43 94.95
#